data_AF-A0A0B9A775-F1
#
_entry.id   AF-A0A0B9A775-F1
#
_cell.length_a   1.000
_cell.length_b   1.000
_cell.length_c   1.000
_cell.angle_alpha   90.00
_cell.angle_beta   90.00
_cell.angle_gamma   90.00
#
_symmetry.space_group_name_H-M   'P 1'
#
loop_
_entity.id
_entity.type
_entity.pdbx_description
1 polymer ?
#
loop_
_entity_poly.entity_id
_entity_poly.type
_entity_poly.pdbx_seq_one_letter_code
_entity_poly.pdbx_strand_id
1 'polypeptide(L)'
;MFNAQRPNLDDLPTNRQLIRATLVAAISASALLVAVILPSEYGVDPTGAGRALGLTQMGEIKVQLAEETAQNAAADAVAAQAPALA
;
A
#
# COMPACT_ATOMS: atom_id res chain seq x y z
N MET A 1 7.43 -15.73 42.10
CA MET A 1 8.66 -15.08 41.57
C MET A 1 8.23 -13.75 41.00
N PHE A 2 8.80 -12.63 41.46
CA PHE A 2 8.48 -11.29 40.94
C PHE A 2 9.11 -11.13 39.54
N ASN A 3 8.34 -11.43 38.50
CA ASN A 3 8.81 -11.55 37.11
C ASN A 3 8.68 -10.26 36.28
N ALA A 4 8.89 -9.08 36.89
CA ALA A 4 9.03 -7.84 36.14
C ALA A 4 9.85 -6.83 36.95
N GLN A 5 11.17 -6.83 36.75
CA GLN A 5 11.99 -5.66 37.09
C GLN A 5 11.49 -4.52 36.19
N ARG A 6 10.71 -3.59 36.76
CA ARG A 6 10.24 -2.41 36.04
C ARG A 6 11.48 -1.59 35.64
N PRO A 7 11.63 -1.18 34.37
CA PRO A 7 12.74 -0.32 33.96
C PRO A 7 12.77 0.93 34.84
N ASN A 8 13.96 1.41 35.20
CA ASN A 8 14.05 2.70 35.87
C ASN A 8 13.66 3.80 34.86
N LEU A 9 13.08 4.90 35.32
CA LEU A 9 12.68 6.00 34.44
C LEU A 9 13.89 6.60 33.70
N ASP A 10 15.07 6.51 34.30
CA ASP A 10 16.35 6.93 33.72
C ASP A 10 16.79 6.07 32.52
N ASP A 11 16.25 4.85 32.41
CA ASP A 11 16.54 3.93 31.29
C ASP A 11 15.63 4.20 30.07
N LEU A 12 14.63 5.07 30.21
CA LEU A 12 13.69 5.38 29.13
C LEU A 12 14.33 6.34 28.11
N PRO A 13 14.01 6.18 26.82
CA PRO A 13 14.49 7.09 25.80
C PRO A 13 13.97 8.51 26.06
N THR A 14 14.81 9.49 25.81
CA THR A 14 14.41 10.90 25.95
C THR A 14 13.40 11.28 24.87
N ASN A 15 12.57 12.31 25.12
CA ASN A 15 11.62 12.82 24.12
C ASN A 15 12.29 13.14 22.78
N ARG A 16 13.52 13.65 22.80
CA ARG A 16 14.31 13.93 21.59
C ARG A 16 14.66 12.65 20.82
N GLN A 17 14.96 11.56 21.51
CA GLN A 17 15.22 10.26 20.89
C GLN A 17 13.95 9.69 20.26
N LEU A 18 12.80 9.79 20.95
CA LEU A 18 11.51 9.37 20.41
C LEU A 18 11.17 10.13 19.13
N ILE A 19 11.24 11.46 19.15
CA ILE A 19 10.95 12.29 17.96
C ILE A 19 11.89 11.94 16.80
N ARG A 20 13.19 11.74 17.08
CA ARG A 20 14.15 11.33 16.05
C ARG A 20 13.79 9.97 15.45
N ALA A 21 13.44 8.99 16.28
CA ALA A 21 13.05 7.67 15.81
C ALA A 21 11.77 7.73 14.95
N THR A 22 10.76 8.50 15.38
CA THR A 22 9.53 8.71 14.62
C THR A 22 9.80 9.36 13.26
N LEU A 23 10.67 10.36 13.20
CA LEU A 23 11.02 11.02 11.93
C LEU A 23 11.71 10.04 10.97
N VAL A 24 12.64 9.23 11.46
CA VAL A 24 13.30 8.20 10.63
C VAL A 24 12.27 7.18 10.14
N ALA A 25 11.37 6.71 11.02
CA ALA A 25 10.31 5.79 10.64
C ALA A 25 9.38 6.39 9.57
N ALA A 26 8.98 7.65 9.71
CA ALA A 26 8.16 8.34 8.73
C ALA A 26 8.84 8.44 7.36
N ILE A 27 10.13 8.79 7.32
CA ILE A 27 10.90 8.84 6.08
C ILE A 27 10.99 7.46 5.42
N SER A 28 11.30 6.42 6.19
CA SER A 28 11.34 5.04 5.69
C SER A 28 9.98 4.61 5.14
N ALA A 29 8.89 4.93 5.83
CA ALA A 29 7.54 4.64 5.37
C ALA A 29 7.21 5.36 4.05
N SER A 30 7.57 6.65 3.92
CA SER A 30 7.40 7.40 2.67
C SER A 30 8.23 6.81 1.53
N ALA A 31 9.47 6.37 1.79
CA ALA A 31 10.30 5.72 0.79
C ALA A 31 9.67 4.41 0.28
N LEU A 32 9.18 3.57 1.20
CA LEU A 32 8.47 2.32 0.84
C LEU A 32 7.18 2.60 0.07
N LEU A 33 6.43 3.62 0.49
CA LEU A 33 5.21 4.03 -0.21
C LEU A 33 5.49 4.33 -1.68
N VAL A 34 6.51 5.13 -1.95
CA VAL A 34 6.80 5.62 -3.30
C VAL A 34 7.53 4.60 -4.17
N ALA A 35 8.44 3.81 -3.59
CA ALA A 35 9.27 2.88 -4.35
C ALA A 35 8.69 1.46 -4.48
N VAL A 36 7.75 1.07 -3.60
CA VAL A 36 7.19 -0.30 -3.57
C VAL A 36 5.69 -0.27 -3.76
N ILE A 37 4.96 0.43 -2.89
CA ILE A 37 3.49 0.36 -2.83
C ILE A 37 2.84 1.01 -4.06
N LEU A 38 3.27 2.23 -4.43
CA LEU A 38 2.74 2.91 -5.61
C LEU A 38 2.99 2.12 -6.91
N PRO A 39 4.21 1.60 -7.16
CA PRO A 39 4.45 0.74 -8.31
C PRO A 39 3.62 -0.54 -8.31
N SER A 40 3.55 -1.27 -7.17
CA SER A 40 2.94 -2.61 -7.11
C SER A 40 1.41 -2.63 -7.15
N GLU A 41 0.77 -1.56 -6.66
CA GLU A 41 -0.69 -1.47 -6.57
C GLU A 41 -1.28 -0.59 -7.65
N TYR A 42 -0.58 0.49 -8.04
CA TYR A 42 -1.16 1.50 -8.94
C TYR A 42 -0.38 1.65 -10.25
N GLY A 43 0.74 0.94 -10.44
CA GLY A 43 1.59 1.09 -11.63
C GLY A 43 2.27 2.46 -11.72
N VAL A 44 2.28 3.25 -10.64
CA VAL A 44 2.89 4.58 -10.62
C VAL A 44 4.29 4.48 -10.03
N ASP A 45 5.32 4.72 -10.84
CA ASP A 45 6.72 4.66 -10.41
C ASP A 45 7.46 5.96 -10.71
N PRO A 46 7.47 6.93 -9.77
CA PRO A 46 8.19 8.20 -9.96
C PRO A 46 9.71 8.04 -9.79
N THR A 47 10.18 6.92 -9.25
CA THR A 47 11.60 6.68 -8.96
C THR A 47 12.31 5.83 -10.02
N GLY A 48 11.55 5.05 -10.80
CA GLY A 48 12.08 4.05 -11.74
C GLY A 48 12.51 2.73 -11.06
N ALA A 49 12.54 2.68 -9.73
CA ALA A 49 12.97 1.50 -8.97
C ALA A 49 11.95 0.36 -9.08
N GLY A 50 10.66 0.68 -9.06
CA GLY A 50 9.59 -0.31 -9.23
C GLY A 50 9.67 -1.01 -10.58
N ARG A 51 9.99 -0.27 -11.65
CA ARG A 51 10.13 -0.81 -13.01
C ARG A 51 11.36 -1.69 -13.15
N ALA A 52 12.47 -1.32 -12.51
CA ALA A 52 13.68 -2.14 -12.48
C ALA A 52 13.46 -3.47 -11.72
N LEU A 53 12.62 -3.45 -10.69
CA LEU A 53 12.28 -4.62 -9.87
C LEU A 53 11.09 -5.43 -10.42
N GLY A 54 10.43 -4.98 -11.49
CA GLY A 54 9.27 -5.66 -12.07
C GLY A 54 7.92 -5.36 -11.38
N LEU A 55 7.91 -4.49 -10.37
CA LEU A 55 6.73 -4.17 -9.57
C LEU A 55 5.72 -3.31 -10.34
N THR A 56 6.21 -2.38 -11.15
CA THR A 56 5.34 -1.47 -11.93
C THR A 56 4.50 -2.22 -12.95
N GLN A 57 5.10 -3.18 -13.67
CA GLN A 57 4.37 -3.98 -14.66
C GLN A 57 3.26 -4.79 -13.98
N MET A 58 3.54 -5.33 -12.78
CA MET A 58 2.53 -6.02 -11.98
C MET A 58 1.37 -5.08 -11.59
N GLY A 59 1.66 -3.85 -11.15
CA GLY A 59 0.64 -2.86 -10.80
C GLY A 59 -0.22 -2.43 -11.99
N GLU A 60 0.39 -2.16 -13.15
CA GLU A 60 -0.32 -1.82 -14.38
C GLU A 60 -1.33 -2.90 -14.78
N ILE A 61 -0.94 -4.18 -14.70
CA ILE A 61 -1.83 -5.32 -15.00
C ILE A 61 -3.00 -5.38 -14.01
N LYS A 62 -2.76 -5.19 -12.70
CA LYS A 62 -3.83 -5.17 -11.69
C LYS A 62 -4.85 -4.08 -11.97
N VAL A 63 -4.39 -2.88 -12.31
CA VAL A 63 -5.26 -1.74 -12.61
C VAL A 63 -6.13 -2.03 -13.83
N GLN A 64 -5.54 -2.56 -14.91
CA GLN A 64 -6.29 -2.92 -16.11
C GLN A 64 -7.34 -3.99 -15.83
N LEU A 65 -6.98 -5.04 -15.09
CA LEU A 65 -7.91 -6.12 -14.73
C LEU A 65 -9.06 -5.61 -13.87
N ALA A 66 -8.80 -4.69 -12.94
CA ALA A 66 -9.83 -4.06 -12.12
C ALA A 66 -10.81 -3.23 -12.98
N GLU A 67 -10.29 -2.49 -13.97
CA GLU A 67 -11.10 -1.71 -14.90
C GLU A 67 -11.96 -2.61 -15.80
N GLU A 68 -11.38 -3.66 -16.38
CA GLU A 68 -12.11 -4.64 -17.18
C GLU A 68 -13.22 -5.32 -16.38
N THR A 69 -12.93 -5.72 -15.14
CA THR A 69 -13.92 -6.35 -14.26
C THR A 69 -15.10 -5.40 -13.97
N ALA A 70 -14.83 -4.12 -13.75
CA ALA A 70 -15.86 -3.12 -13.52
C ALA A 70 -16.73 -2.89 -14.77
N GLN A 71 -16.13 -2.87 -15.95
CA GLN A 71 -16.84 -2.76 -17.22
C GLN A 71 -17.73 -3.99 -17.48
N ASN A 72 -17.20 -5.20 -17.26
CA ASN A 72 -17.95 -6.44 -17.42
C ASN A 72 -19.13 -6.51 -16.43
N ALA A 73 -18.93 -6.14 -15.16
CA ALA A 73 -20.01 -6.10 -14.18
C ALA A 73 -21.13 -5.10 -14.57
N ALA A 74 -20.76 -3.95 -15.16
CA ALA A 74 -21.74 -3.00 -15.67
C ALA A 74 -22.50 -3.55 -16.89
N ALA A 75 -21.80 -4.22 -17.81
CA ALA A 75 -22.42 -4.86 -18.97
C ALA A 75 -23.38 -5.99 -18.56
N ASP A 76 -22.99 -6.83 -17.61
CA ASP A 76 -23.82 -7.91 -17.06
C ASP A 76 -25.06 -7.35 -16.34
N ALA A 77 -24.92 -6.26 -15.59
CA ALA A 77 -26.04 -5.59 -14.95
C ALA A 77 -27.04 -5.05 -15.98
N VAL A 78 -26.57 -4.47 -17.09
CA VAL A 78 -27.43 -4.01 -18.19
C VAL A 78 -28.11 -5.19 -18.89
N ALA A 79 -27.39 -6.29 -19.12
CA ALA A 79 -27.95 -7.50 -19.72
C ALA A 79 -29.02 -8.17 -18.85
N ALA A 80 -28.84 -8.17 -17.52
CA ALA A 80 -29.81 -8.70 -16.56
C ALA A 80 -31.11 -7.86 -16.46
N GLN A 81 -31.05 -6.59 -16.87
CA GLN A 81 -32.20 -5.67 -16.91
C GLN A 81 -32.92 -5.66 -18.27
N ALA A 82 -32.38 -6.35 -19.28
CA ALA A 82 -33.05 -6.49 -20.56
C ALA A 82 -34.35 -7.30 -20.38
N PRO A 83 -35.51 -6.80 -20.87
CA PRO A 83 -36.77 -7.51 -20.71
C PRO A 83 -36.66 -8.86 -21.42
N ALA A 84 -36.97 -9.94 -20.71
CA ALA A 84 -37.12 -11.25 -21.31
C ALA A 84 -38.19 -11.14 -22.40
N LEU A 85 -37.77 -11.16 -23.66
CA LEU A 85 -38.65 -11.15 -24.82
C LEU A 85 -39.59 -12.35 -24.71
N ALA A 86 -40.86 -12.05 -24.42
CA ALA A 86 -42.00 -12.95 -24.43
C ALA A 86 -42.49 -13.18 -25.87
#